data_AF-A0A9W4W7B8-F1
#
_entry.id   AF-A0A9W4W7B8-F1
#
_cell.length_a   1.000
_cell.length_b   1.000
_cell.length_c   1.000
_cell.angle_alpha   90.00
_cell.angle_beta   90.00
_cell.angle_gamma   90.00
#
_symmetry.space_group_name_H-M   'P 1'
#
loop_
_entity.id
_entity.type
_entity.pdbx_description
1 polymer ?
#
loop_
_entity_poly.entity_id
_entity_poly.type
_entity_poly.pdbx_seq_one_letter_code
_entity_poly.pdbx_strand_id
1 'polypeptide(L)'
;MYKIFKMTPLMVALSSISVWAQNDRDTTTTHQATDVAHINAHSEYTPDAMYHNKQTEYLTQSKLHSQKMMFLSSEEGAETTCPTEAFSQLSGSVFLNAIKDYGRECINNLFNDKPETLTLGAYTNANFNTVINELKTQLHSYDGQTNAAYLSNLFYWLKAYAYYDHRRFINPVTQQAMTQAINTLYANSHFFDKTPNHAKLVRSATGIIKNAQIGQFLVPMTLGLLARYDESYEKINDWGRSATPLFWQVLNDCSKTLSSITTL
;
A
#
# COMPACT_ATOMS: atom_id res chain seq x y z
N MET A 1 -61.19 26.56 -10.67
CA MET A 1 -60.43 27.25 -9.61
C MET A 1 -58.95 27.12 -9.91
N TYR A 2 -58.33 28.14 -10.50
CA TYR A 2 -56.91 28.13 -10.86
C TYR A 2 -56.08 28.75 -9.72
N LYS A 3 -55.12 27.99 -9.17
CA LYS A 3 -54.14 28.48 -8.17
C LYS A 3 -52.95 29.11 -8.89
N ILE A 4 -52.76 30.40 -8.70
CA ILE A 4 -51.61 31.17 -9.15
C ILE A 4 -50.49 30.98 -8.11
N PHE A 5 -49.41 30.30 -8.49
CA PHE A 5 -48.18 30.24 -7.68
C PHE A 5 -47.30 31.45 -8.03
N LYS A 6 -47.07 32.33 -7.04
CA LYS A 6 -46.10 33.42 -7.11
C LYS A 6 -44.68 32.83 -7.06
N MET A 7 -43.89 33.03 -8.11
CA MET A 7 -42.45 32.75 -8.11
C MET A 7 -41.71 33.95 -7.51
N THR A 8 -41.02 33.73 -6.41
CA THR A 8 -40.10 34.69 -5.79
C THR A 8 -38.70 34.47 -6.39
N PRO A 9 -38.01 35.50 -6.92
CA PRO A 9 -36.65 35.33 -7.39
C PRO A 9 -35.67 35.24 -6.20
N LEU A 10 -34.87 34.18 -6.19
CA LEU A 10 -33.76 33.97 -5.27
C LEU A 10 -32.53 34.71 -5.81
N MET A 11 -32.08 35.76 -5.12
CA MET A 11 -30.80 36.43 -5.38
C MET A 11 -29.66 35.55 -4.84
N VAL A 12 -28.82 35.02 -5.73
CA VAL A 12 -27.57 34.34 -5.38
C VAL A 12 -26.46 35.38 -5.36
N ALA A 13 -25.94 35.72 -4.18
CA ALA A 13 -24.73 36.52 -4.03
C ALA A 13 -23.50 35.61 -4.21
N LEU A 14 -22.81 35.74 -5.35
CA LEU A 14 -21.46 35.21 -5.52
C LEU A 14 -20.46 36.20 -4.93
N SER A 15 -19.89 35.89 -3.77
CA SER A 15 -18.68 36.54 -3.27
C SER A 15 -17.47 35.66 -3.56
N SER A 16 -16.86 35.87 -4.72
CA SER A 16 -15.53 35.36 -5.06
C SER A 16 -14.49 36.27 -4.41
N ILE A 17 -13.70 35.76 -3.46
CA ILE A 17 -12.46 36.41 -3.02
C ILE A 17 -11.32 35.40 -3.14
N SER A 18 -10.68 35.40 -4.30
CA SER A 18 -9.37 34.81 -4.53
C SER A 18 -8.33 35.88 -4.22
N VAL A 19 -7.73 35.84 -3.03
CA VAL A 19 -6.55 36.66 -2.72
C VAL A 19 -5.32 35.89 -3.15
N TRP A 20 -4.79 36.28 -4.31
CA TRP A 20 -3.42 35.98 -4.73
C TRP A 20 -2.54 37.11 -4.19
N ALA A 21 -1.62 36.80 -3.29
CA ALA A 21 -0.53 37.70 -2.91
C ALA A 21 0.75 37.23 -3.61
N GLN A 22 1.18 38.00 -4.60
CA GLN A 22 2.47 37.93 -5.24
C GLN A 22 3.26 39.19 -4.89
N ASN A 23 4.55 38.97 -4.59
CA ASN A 23 5.68 39.88 -4.56
C ASN A 23 5.78 40.89 -3.41
N ASP A 24 6.76 40.63 -2.53
CA ASP A 24 7.75 41.64 -2.18
C ASP A 24 9.15 41.08 -2.49
N ARG A 25 9.78 41.67 -3.51
CA ARG A 25 11.22 41.63 -3.75
C ARG A 25 11.75 43.04 -3.46
N ASP A 26 12.97 43.06 -2.95
CA ASP A 26 13.87 44.21 -2.78
C ASP A 26 13.72 45.03 -1.49
N THR A 27 14.34 44.50 -0.44
CA THR A 27 15.19 45.33 0.43
C THR A 27 16.58 44.71 0.52
N THR A 28 17.55 45.50 0.11
CA THR A 28 18.99 45.29 0.13
C THR A 28 19.51 45.12 1.56
N THR A 29 20.03 43.94 1.87
CA THR A 29 20.96 43.73 2.98
C THR A 29 22.15 42.95 2.45
N THR A 30 23.23 43.68 2.16
CA THR A 30 24.58 43.13 2.01
C THR A 30 24.99 42.48 3.33
N HIS A 31 24.91 41.15 3.39
CA HIS A 31 25.62 40.36 4.38
C HIS A 31 26.58 39.42 3.68
N GLN A 32 27.81 39.47 4.17
CA GLN A 32 28.96 38.71 3.72
C GLN A 32 28.63 37.21 3.69
N ALA A 33 29.09 36.55 2.63
CA ALA A 33 29.16 35.11 2.57
C ALA A 33 30.16 34.60 3.62
N THR A 34 29.66 34.34 4.82
CA THR A 34 30.34 33.51 5.82
C THR A 34 29.40 32.39 6.23
N ASP A 35 29.80 31.19 5.81
CA ASP A 35 29.59 29.91 6.46
C ASP A 35 28.14 29.43 6.66
N VAL A 36 27.56 28.91 5.59
CA VAL A 36 26.79 27.68 5.74
C VAL A 36 27.80 26.60 6.09
N ALA A 37 27.88 26.25 7.37
CA ALA A 37 28.64 25.10 7.82
C ALA A 37 28.07 23.85 7.12
N HIS A 38 28.69 23.49 6.00
CA HIS A 38 28.67 22.12 5.53
C HIS A 38 29.12 21.28 6.71
N ILE A 39 28.24 20.39 7.19
CA ILE A 39 28.68 19.30 8.05
C ILE A 39 29.61 18.47 7.16
N ASN A 40 30.90 18.79 7.21
CA ASN A 40 31.98 17.91 6.81
C ASN A 40 31.95 16.76 7.80
N ALA A 41 31.08 15.79 7.53
CA ALA A 41 31.24 14.46 8.08
C ALA A 41 32.50 13.85 7.44
N HIS A 42 33.68 14.23 7.95
CA HIS A 42 34.84 13.36 7.92
C HIS A 42 34.63 12.23 8.95
N SER A 43 33.54 11.47 8.80
CA SER A 43 33.62 10.05 9.06
C SER A 43 33.79 9.45 7.68
N GLU A 44 34.98 8.96 7.40
CA GLU A 44 35.20 8.01 6.32
C GLU A 44 34.08 6.98 6.42
N TYR A 45 33.13 7.03 5.49
CA TYR A 45 32.12 6.01 5.35
C TYR A 45 32.88 4.76 4.94
N THR A 46 33.31 4.00 5.93
CA THR A 46 33.69 2.61 5.73
C THR A 46 32.37 1.88 5.58
N PRO A 47 32.06 1.32 4.40
CA PRO A 47 31.01 0.32 4.33
C PRO A 47 31.47 -0.82 5.24
N ASP A 48 30.95 -0.88 6.46
CA ASP A 48 31.13 -2.06 7.29
C ASP A 48 30.55 -3.21 6.47
N ALA A 49 31.39 -4.19 6.17
CA ALA A 49 31.09 -5.23 5.23
C ALA A 49 30.05 -6.20 5.83
N MET A 50 28.79 -5.77 5.95
CA MET A 50 27.63 -6.68 5.97
C MET A 50 27.34 -7.15 4.54
N TYR A 51 28.38 -7.62 3.86
CA TYR A 51 28.31 -8.47 2.68
C TYR A 51 29.10 -9.74 2.97
N HIS A 52 28.73 -10.45 4.04
CA HIS A 52 29.06 -11.86 4.10
C HIS A 52 28.22 -12.60 3.07
N ASN A 53 28.89 -12.89 1.96
CA ASN A 53 28.41 -13.60 0.80
C ASN A 53 27.94 -15.02 1.17
N LYS A 54 26.69 -15.15 1.64
CA LYS A 54 25.98 -16.43 1.77
C LYS A 54 25.42 -16.94 0.43
N GLN A 55 25.83 -16.36 -0.71
CA GLN A 55 25.36 -16.82 -2.03
C GLN A 55 26.36 -17.74 -2.76
N THR A 56 27.61 -17.85 -2.33
CA THR A 56 28.59 -18.77 -2.97
C THR A 56 28.58 -20.20 -2.41
N GLU A 57 27.87 -20.49 -1.32
CA GLU A 57 27.76 -21.87 -0.78
C GLU A 57 26.53 -22.65 -1.29
N TYR A 58 25.62 -22.02 -2.04
CA TYR A 58 24.41 -22.71 -2.54
C TYR A 58 24.57 -23.41 -3.89
N LEU A 59 25.70 -23.26 -4.58
CA LEU A 59 25.93 -23.90 -5.88
C LEU A 59 26.70 -25.24 -5.81
N THR A 60 27.16 -25.66 -4.63
CA THR A 60 27.91 -26.92 -4.43
C THR A 60 27.25 -27.93 -3.49
N GLN A 61 26.04 -27.68 -3.00
CA GLN A 61 25.20 -28.68 -2.29
C GLN A 61 23.87 -28.99 -2.99
N SER A 62 23.73 -28.61 -4.27
CA SER A 62 22.61 -29.00 -5.15
C SER A 62 22.55 -30.49 -5.49
N LYS A 63 23.36 -31.37 -4.88
CA LYS A 63 23.32 -32.82 -5.10
C LYS A 63 23.13 -33.68 -3.86
N LEU A 64 22.81 -33.10 -2.69
CA LEU A 64 22.52 -33.88 -1.48
C LEU A 64 21.37 -33.33 -0.63
N HIS A 65 20.47 -32.55 -1.24
CA HIS A 65 19.33 -31.92 -0.58
C HIS A 65 18.01 -32.30 -1.28
N SER A 66 17.69 -33.58 -1.29
CA SER A 66 16.37 -34.09 -1.75
C SER A 66 15.58 -34.77 -0.63
N GLN A 67 16.13 -34.87 0.58
CA GLN A 67 15.40 -35.47 1.69
C GLN A 67 15.68 -34.65 2.94
N LYS A 68 14.58 -34.20 3.57
CA LYS A 68 14.53 -33.61 4.93
C LYS A 68 14.75 -32.09 5.03
N MET A 69 13.75 -31.32 4.60
CA MET A 69 13.42 -30.04 5.24
C MET A 69 11.94 -30.05 5.63
N MET A 70 11.66 -30.76 6.73
CA MET A 70 10.45 -30.55 7.52
C MET A 70 10.74 -29.30 8.36
N PHE A 71 10.22 -28.15 7.94
CA PHE A 71 10.29 -26.93 8.73
C PHE A 71 9.31 -27.06 9.90
N LEU A 72 9.84 -27.07 11.13
CA LEU A 72 9.07 -26.75 12.32
C LEU A 72 8.77 -25.26 12.32
N SER A 73 7.56 -24.89 11.93
CA SER A 73 6.88 -23.66 12.35
C SER A 73 5.67 -24.11 13.16
N SER A 74 5.84 -24.20 14.48
CA SER A 74 4.75 -24.53 15.40
C SER A 74 3.90 -23.29 15.67
N GLU A 75 3.01 -23.00 14.73
CA GLU A 75 1.62 -22.71 15.08
C GLU A 75 0.83 -23.88 14.47
N GLU A 76 0.41 -24.84 15.30
CA GLU A 76 -0.55 -25.88 14.90
C GLU A 76 -1.92 -25.22 14.65
N GLY A 77 -2.03 -24.50 13.55
CA GLY A 77 -3.30 -24.35 12.84
C GLY A 77 -3.39 -25.53 11.88
N ALA A 78 -4.51 -26.26 11.89
CA ALA A 78 -4.79 -27.26 10.89
C ALA A 78 -4.45 -26.70 9.50
N GLU A 79 -3.59 -27.41 8.74
CA GLU A 79 -3.30 -27.07 7.34
C GLU A 79 -4.64 -27.06 6.60
N THR A 80 -5.22 -25.87 6.47
CA THR A 80 -6.54 -25.70 5.87
C THR A 80 -6.28 -25.62 4.38
N THR A 81 -6.11 -26.80 3.78
CA THR A 81 -5.77 -26.93 2.37
C THR A 81 -6.78 -26.12 1.55
N CYS A 82 -6.28 -25.21 0.73
CA CYS A 82 -7.15 -24.37 -0.08
C CYS A 82 -8.09 -25.22 -0.95
N PRO A 83 -9.42 -25.12 -0.81
CA PRO A 83 -10.32 -25.86 -1.67
C PRO A 83 -10.13 -25.43 -3.13
N THR A 84 -10.19 -26.39 -4.06
CA THR A 84 -9.97 -26.16 -5.50
C THR A 84 -10.85 -25.03 -6.07
N GLU A 85 -11.98 -24.76 -5.45
CA GLU A 85 -12.99 -23.78 -5.89
C GLU A 85 -13.24 -22.68 -4.83
N ALA A 86 -12.26 -22.44 -3.94
CA ALA A 86 -12.43 -21.60 -2.75
C ALA A 86 -13.04 -20.21 -2.99
N PHE A 87 -12.84 -19.63 -4.18
CA PHE A 87 -13.37 -18.31 -4.53
C PHE A 87 -14.22 -18.31 -5.79
N SER A 88 -14.32 -19.44 -6.49
CA SER A 88 -15.10 -19.49 -7.71
C SER A 88 -16.57 -19.39 -7.37
N GLN A 89 -17.22 -18.35 -7.88
CA GLN A 89 -18.64 -18.04 -7.68
C GLN A 89 -19.01 -17.49 -6.29
N LEU A 90 -18.04 -17.23 -5.40
CA LEU A 90 -18.35 -16.57 -4.12
C LEU A 90 -18.54 -15.06 -4.31
N SER A 91 -19.47 -14.49 -3.54
CA SER A 91 -19.67 -13.05 -3.45
C SER A 91 -20.15 -12.62 -2.07
N GLY A 92 -20.09 -11.31 -1.79
CA GLY A 92 -20.59 -10.72 -0.55
C GLY A 92 -19.89 -11.26 0.69
N SER A 93 -20.67 -11.52 1.75
CA SER A 93 -20.14 -11.99 3.04
C SER A 93 -19.50 -13.38 2.98
N VAL A 94 -20.01 -14.28 2.12
CA VAL A 94 -19.43 -15.63 1.95
C VAL A 94 -18.03 -15.54 1.36
N PHE A 95 -17.81 -14.62 0.43
CA PHE A 95 -16.50 -14.34 -0.13
C PHE A 95 -15.53 -13.75 0.92
N LEU A 96 -15.99 -12.82 1.74
CA LEU A 96 -15.19 -12.24 2.84
C LEU A 96 -14.80 -13.29 3.89
N ASN A 97 -15.71 -14.20 4.24
CA ASN A 97 -15.42 -15.31 5.14
C ASN A 97 -14.39 -16.27 4.54
N ALA A 98 -14.50 -16.60 3.24
CA ALA A 98 -13.48 -17.41 2.57
C ALA A 98 -12.09 -16.75 2.59
N ILE A 99 -12.00 -15.41 2.42
CA ILE A 99 -10.72 -14.68 2.58
C ILE A 99 -10.21 -14.78 4.04
N LYS A 100 -11.12 -14.74 5.01
CA LYS A 100 -10.77 -14.85 6.43
C LYS A 100 -10.24 -16.23 6.78
N ASP A 101 -10.92 -17.28 6.30
CA ASP A 101 -10.66 -18.66 6.68
C ASP A 101 -9.48 -19.26 5.93
N TYR A 102 -9.31 -18.95 4.63
CA TYR A 102 -8.26 -19.54 3.81
C TYR A 102 -7.11 -18.58 3.46
N GLY A 103 -7.37 -17.27 3.52
CA GLY A 103 -6.35 -16.23 3.45
C GLY A 103 -5.34 -16.35 2.32
N ARG A 104 -4.08 -16.13 2.68
CA ARG A 104 -2.93 -16.05 1.75
C ARG A 104 -2.74 -17.32 0.93
N GLU A 105 -3.00 -18.50 1.49
CA GLU A 105 -2.80 -19.78 0.79
C GLU A 105 -3.71 -19.86 -0.44
N CYS A 106 -5.02 -19.63 -0.27
CA CYS A 106 -5.93 -19.64 -1.40
C CYS A 106 -5.71 -18.48 -2.37
N ILE A 107 -5.33 -17.30 -1.87
CA ILE A 107 -5.02 -16.17 -2.75
C ILE A 107 -3.78 -16.47 -3.60
N ASN A 108 -2.77 -17.18 -3.08
CA ASN A 108 -1.61 -17.62 -3.87
C ASN A 108 -2.02 -18.52 -5.04
N ASN A 109 -3.01 -19.39 -4.84
CA ASN A 109 -3.51 -20.23 -5.92
C ASN A 109 -4.14 -19.36 -7.03
N LEU A 110 -4.82 -18.25 -6.69
CA LEU A 110 -5.31 -17.29 -7.68
C LEU A 110 -4.18 -16.59 -8.48
N PHE A 111 -2.97 -16.51 -7.94
CA PHE A 111 -1.81 -15.93 -8.65
C PHE A 111 -1.15 -16.91 -9.63
N ASN A 112 -1.09 -18.19 -9.26
CA ASN A 112 -0.18 -19.14 -9.89
C ASN A 112 -0.89 -20.22 -10.74
N ASP A 113 -2.14 -20.56 -10.41
CA ASP A 113 -2.82 -21.72 -11.01
C ASP A 113 -4.31 -21.46 -11.09
N LYS A 114 -4.88 -21.24 -12.29
CA LYS A 114 -6.21 -21.74 -12.72
C LYS A 114 -6.72 -21.09 -14.03
N PRO A 115 -7.59 -21.79 -14.78
CA PRO A 115 -8.30 -21.24 -15.94
C PRO A 115 -9.07 -19.96 -15.62
N GLU A 116 -9.22 -19.10 -16.63
CA GLU A 116 -9.84 -17.77 -16.55
C GLU A 116 -11.19 -17.75 -15.80
N THR A 117 -11.97 -18.83 -15.85
CA THR A 117 -13.29 -18.95 -15.18
C THR A 117 -13.22 -18.92 -13.65
N LEU A 118 -12.24 -19.59 -13.03
CA LEU A 118 -12.06 -19.59 -11.57
C LEU A 118 -11.60 -18.21 -11.10
N THR A 119 -10.82 -17.52 -11.93
CA THR A 119 -10.24 -16.22 -11.63
C THR A 119 -11.20 -15.06 -11.88
N LEU A 120 -12.02 -15.09 -12.93
CA LEU A 120 -13.07 -14.11 -13.19
C LEU A 120 -14.23 -14.21 -12.19
N GLY A 121 -14.52 -15.40 -11.65
CA GLY A 121 -15.49 -15.56 -10.56
C GLY A 121 -15.05 -14.86 -9.27
N ALA A 122 -13.75 -14.86 -8.98
CA ALA A 122 -13.18 -14.16 -7.83
C ALA A 122 -13.01 -12.66 -8.09
N TYR A 123 -12.45 -12.27 -9.25
CA TYR A 123 -12.11 -10.89 -9.61
C TYR A 123 -13.25 -10.15 -10.33
N THR A 124 -14.39 -10.04 -9.66
CA THR A 124 -15.53 -9.23 -10.15
C THR A 124 -15.50 -7.82 -9.55
N ASN A 125 -16.15 -6.86 -10.21
CA ASN A 125 -16.36 -5.52 -9.64
C ASN A 125 -17.16 -5.58 -8.32
N ALA A 126 -18.07 -6.54 -8.19
CA ALA A 126 -18.84 -6.74 -6.96
C ALA A 126 -17.94 -7.18 -5.79
N ASN A 127 -17.03 -8.13 -6.02
CA ASN A 127 -16.07 -8.58 -5.01
C ASN A 127 -15.03 -7.52 -4.69
N PHE A 128 -14.57 -6.76 -5.70
CA PHE A 128 -13.70 -5.60 -5.48
C PHE A 128 -14.36 -4.59 -4.53
N ASN A 129 -15.59 -4.17 -4.83
CA ASN A 129 -16.33 -3.25 -3.98
C ASN A 129 -16.58 -3.81 -2.57
N THR A 130 -16.88 -5.10 -2.47
CA THR A 130 -17.05 -5.81 -1.20
C THR A 130 -15.79 -5.72 -0.34
N VAL A 131 -14.62 -6.02 -0.91
CA VAL A 131 -13.33 -5.97 -0.22
C VAL A 131 -12.95 -4.53 0.17
N ILE A 132 -13.17 -3.55 -0.71
CA ILE A 132 -12.90 -2.14 -0.41
C ILE A 132 -13.77 -1.64 0.74
N ASN A 133 -15.06 -1.98 0.76
CA ASN A 133 -15.97 -1.57 1.82
C ASN A 133 -15.63 -2.24 3.16
N GLU A 134 -15.25 -3.52 3.13
CA GLU A 134 -14.80 -4.24 4.33
C GLU A 134 -13.53 -3.61 4.89
N LEU A 135 -12.52 -3.34 4.04
CA LEU A 135 -11.29 -2.65 4.45
C LEU A 135 -11.60 -1.30 5.10
N LYS A 136 -12.42 -0.46 4.46
CA LYS A 136 -12.79 0.85 5.01
C LYS A 136 -13.43 0.70 6.40
N THR A 137 -14.38 -0.22 6.54
CA THR A 137 -15.10 -0.46 7.80
C THR A 137 -14.14 -0.91 8.90
N GLN A 138 -13.34 -1.95 8.64
CA GLN A 138 -12.44 -2.54 9.63
C GLN A 138 -11.28 -1.61 9.99
N LEU A 139 -10.74 -0.85 9.03
CA LEU A 139 -9.65 0.10 9.28
C LEU A 139 -10.08 1.32 10.10
N HIS A 140 -11.34 1.73 10.01
CA HIS A 140 -11.86 2.81 10.86
C HIS A 140 -11.90 2.44 12.34
N SER A 141 -12.15 1.17 12.67
CA SER A 141 -12.19 0.66 14.05
C SER A 141 -10.95 -0.14 14.46
N TYR A 142 -9.90 -0.15 13.63
CA TYR A 142 -8.68 -0.91 13.91
C TYR A 142 -7.93 -0.31 15.10
N ASP A 143 -7.59 -1.16 16.06
CA ASP A 143 -7.00 -0.83 17.37
C ASP A 143 -5.49 -1.10 17.45
N GLY A 144 -4.85 -1.37 16.30
CA GLY A 144 -3.43 -1.72 16.23
C GLY A 144 -3.11 -3.21 16.40
N GLN A 145 -4.09 -4.06 16.74
CA GLN A 145 -3.87 -5.48 16.99
C GLN A 145 -4.93 -6.39 16.35
N THR A 146 -6.20 -6.12 16.60
CA THR A 146 -7.34 -6.95 16.21
C THR A 146 -7.47 -7.01 14.69
N ASN A 147 -7.71 -8.21 14.16
CA ASN A 147 -7.93 -8.45 12.73
C ASN A 147 -6.76 -8.10 11.79
N ALA A 148 -5.55 -7.80 12.28
CA ALA A 148 -4.41 -7.43 11.43
C ALA A 148 -4.10 -8.49 10.34
N ALA A 149 -4.24 -9.79 10.67
CA ALA A 149 -4.07 -10.88 9.71
C ALA A 149 -5.17 -10.89 8.63
N TYR A 150 -6.42 -10.69 9.02
CA TYR A 150 -7.55 -10.62 8.09
C TYR A 150 -7.44 -9.42 7.15
N LEU A 151 -7.16 -8.24 7.70
CA LEU A 151 -6.87 -7.02 6.93
C LEU A 151 -5.71 -7.23 5.95
N SER A 152 -4.65 -7.90 6.39
CA SER A 152 -3.51 -8.26 5.53
C SER A 152 -3.95 -9.15 4.36
N ASN A 153 -4.84 -10.12 4.59
CA ASN A 153 -5.37 -11.00 3.54
C ASN A 153 -6.24 -10.22 2.54
N LEU A 154 -7.06 -9.26 2.99
CA LEU A 154 -7.84 -8.39 2.10
C LEU A 154 -6.94 -7.54 1.21
N PHE A 155 -5.90 -6.91 1.77
CA PHE A 155 -4.90 -6.19 0.95
C PHE A 155 -4.13 -7.12 0.03
N TYR A 156 -3.83 -8.35 0.47
CA TYR A 156 -3.16 -9.32 -0.36
C TYR A 156 -4.03 -9.76 -1.55
N TRP A 157 -5.34 -9.88 -1.35
CA TRP A 157 -6.29 -10.10 -2.43
C TRP A 157 -6.33 -8.92 -3.41
N LEU A 158 -6.33 -7.67 -2.92
CA LEU A 158 -6.23 -6.48 -3.79
C LEU A 158 -4.92 -6.46 -4.60
N LYS A 159 -3.80 -6.91 -4.01
CA LYS A 159 -2.54 -7.07 -4.73
C LYS A 159 -2.68 -8.03 -5.91
N ALA A 160 -3.43 -9.11 -5.72
CA ALA A 160 -3.70 -10.14 -6.72
C ALA A 160 -4.58 -9.62 -7.83
N TYR A 161 -5.70 -8.98 -7.47
CA TYR A 161 -6.59 -8.29 -8.38
C TYR A 161 -5.84 -7.26 -9.24
N ALA A 162 -4.96 -6.46 -8.64
CA ALA A 162 -4.16 -5.45 -9.33
C ALA A 162 -3.07 -6.03 -10.25
N TYR A 163 -2.61 -7.25 -10.00
CA TYR A 163 -1.59 -7.91 -10.80
C TYR A 163 -2.17 -8.65 -12.01
N TYR A 164 -3.39 -9.17 -11.87
CA TYR A 164 -3.99 -10.10 -12.81
C TYR A 164 -4.04 -9.60 -14.26
N ASP A 165 -3.77 -10.53 -15.19
CA ASP A 165 -3.73 -10.35 -16.64
C ASP A 165 -3.26 -8.96 -17.08
N HIS A 166 -1.97 -8.68 -16.87
CA HIS A 166 -1.36 -7.41 -17.29
C HIS A 166 -2.06 -6.18 -16.72
N ARG A 167 -2.60 -6.29 -15.49
CA ARG A 167 -3.38 -5.24 -14.81
C ARG A 167 -4.72 -4.94 -15.49
N ARG A 168 -5.39 -5.93 -16.09
CA ARG A 168 -6.68 -5.80 -16.81
C ARG A 168 -7.72 -4.94 -16.08
N PHE A 169 -7.75 -5.00 -14.76
CA PHE A 169 -8.74 -4.32 -13.94
C PHE A 169 -8.32 -2.95 -13.39
N ILE A 170 -7.10 -2.51 -13.68
CA ILE A 170 -6.60 -1.22 -13.21
C ILE A 170 -7.13 -0.10 -14.11
N ASN A 171 -7.87 0.82 -13.50
CA ASN A 171 -8.45 2.00 -14.11
C ASN A 171 -8.59 3.10 -13.04
N PRO A 172 -8.95 4.36 -13.39
CA PRO A 172 -9.01 5.44 -12.42
C PRO A 172 -9.91 5.17 -11.20
N VAL A 173 -11.01 4.42 -11.37
CA VAL A 173 -11.94 4.09 -10.28
C VAL A 173 -11.31 3.09 -9.32
N THR A 174 -10.73 2.00 -9.84
CA THR A 174 -10.09 0.99 -8.98
C THR A 174 -8.83 1.55 -8.30
N GLN A 175 -8.07 2.40 -8.99
CA GLN A 175 -6.95 3.14 -8.41
C GLN A 175 -7.38 4.04 -7.25
N GLN A 176 -8.39 4.88 -7.46
CA GLN A 176 -8.90 5.78 -6.43
C GLN A 176 -9.37 5.00 -5.19
N ALA A 177 -10.10 3.89 -5.39
CA ALA A 177 -10.59 3.07 -4.29
C ALA A 177 -9.45 2.41 -3.50
N MET A 178 -8.43 1.85 -4.17
CA MET A 178 -7.25 1.27 -3.51
C MET A 178 -6.42 2.32 -2.77
N THR A 179 -6.22 3.51 -3.36
CA THR A 179 -5.57 4.65 -2.70
C THR A 179 -6.34 5.07 -1.45
N GLN A 180 -7.67 5.15 -1.52
CA GLN A 180 -8.50 5.49 -0.35
C GLN A 180 -8.35 4.45 0.76
N ALA A 181 -8.32 3.15 0.44
CA ALA A 181 -8.13 2.10 1.46
C ALA A 181 -6.78 2.25 2.18
N ILE A 182 -5.69 2.53 1.45
CA ILE A 182 -4.37 2.82 2.05
C ILE A 182 -4.43 4.09 2.91
N ASN A 183 -5.06 5.15 2.41
CA ASN A 183 -5.18 6.41 3.15
C ASN A 183 -6.03 6.26 4.43
N THR A 184 -7.06 5.41 4.43
CA THR A 184 -7.81 5.07 5.65
C THR A 184 -6.93 4.39 6.68
N LEU A 185 -6.08 3.43 6.25
CA LEU A 185 -5.08 2.82 7.14
C LEU A 185 -4.09 3.87 7.67
N TYR A 186 -3.60 4.77 6.82
CA TYR A 186 -2.67 5.84 7.21
C TYR A 186 -3.27 6.84 8.21
N ALA A 187 -4.55 7.17 8.06
CA ALA A 187 -5.25 8.11 8.93
C ALA A 187 -5.59 7.52 10.31
N ASN A 188 -5.52 6.19 10.48
CA ASN A 188 -5.76 5.54 11.77
C ASN A 188 -4.62 5.87 12.76
N SER A 189 -4.97 6.11 14.03
CA SER A 189 -4.01 6.47 15.08
C SER A 189 -2.92 5.41 15.32
N HIS A 190 -3.24 4.15 15.02
CA HIS A 190 -2.34 3.00 15.14
C HIS A 190 -1.45 2.79 13.92
N PHE A 191 -1.52 3.65 12.89
CA PHE A 191 -0.69 3.47 11.69
C PHE A 191 0.81 3.39 12.00
N PHE A 192 1.29 4.08 13.03
CA PHE A 192 2.71 4.14 13.38
C PHE A 192 3.11 3.13 14.49
N ASP A 193 2.24 2.17 14.81
CA ASP A 193 2.50 1.21 15.88
C ASP A 193 3.67 0.28 15.52
N LYS A 194 4.67 0.26 16.39
CA LYS A 194 5.93 -0.49 16.21
C LYS A 194 5.77 -1.96 16.63
N THR A 195 4.81 -2.67 16.04
CA THR A 195 4.57 -4.11 16.31
C THR A 195 4.75 -4.96 15.05
N PRO A 196 5.20 -6.23 15.17
CA PRO A 196 5.35 -7.12 14.01
C PRO A 196 4.04 -7.38 13.25
N ASN A 197 2.92 -7.50 13.98
CA ASN A 197 1.62 -7.74 13.36
C ASN A 197 1.16 -6.55 12.52
N HIS A 198 1.36 -5.34 13.05
CA HIS A 198 1.03 -4.12 12.32
C HIS A 198 1.98 -3.88 11.14
N ALA A 199 3.28 -4.19 11.28
CA ALA A 199 4.23 -4.16 10.17
C ALA A 199 3.75 -5.03 8.99
N LYS A 200 3.29 -6.26 9.25
CA LYS A 200 2.74 -7.15 8.22
C LYS A 200 1.50 -6.57 7.52
N LEU A 201 0.64 -5.87 8.26
CA LEU A 201 -0.51 -5.15 7.69
C LEU A 201 -0.04 -4.02 6.77
N VAL A 202 0.85 -3.15 7.24
CA VAL A 202 1.43 -2.08 6.41
C VAL A 202 2.10 -2.65 5.16
N ARG A 203 2.87 -3.73 5.29
CA ARG A 203 3.50 -4.42 4.14
C ARG A 203 2.50 -4.92 3.12
N SER A 204 1.37 -5.46 3.59
CA SER A 204 0.33 -5.97 2.69
C SER A 204 -0.34 -4.81 1.96
N ALA A 205 -0.64 -3.71 2.67
CA ALA A 205 -1.22 -2.51 2.11
C ALA A 205 -0.29 -1.82 1.09
N THR A 206 0.98 -1.58 1.44
CA THR A 206 1.96 -0.95 0.54
C THR A 206 2.38 -1.87 -0.60
N GLY A 207 2.20 -3.19 -0.46
CA GLY A 207 2.48 -4.18 -1.48
C GLY A 207 1.62 -4.06 -2.75
N ILE A 208 0.50 -3.33 -2.71
CA ILE A 208 -0.36 -3.12 -3.89
C ILE A 208 0.14 -1.98 -4.79
N ILE A 209 0.94 -1.04 -4.27
CA ILE A 209 1.25 0.26 -4.91
C ILE A 209 1.75 0.10 -6.35
N LYS A 210 2.75 -0.77 -6.55
CA LYS A 210 3.36 -1.01 -7.88
C LYS A 210 2.38 -1.63 -8.87
N ASN A 211 1.55 -2.56 -8.42
CA ASN A 211 0.62 -3.26 -9.29
C ASN A 211 -0.57 -2.38 -9.67
N ALA A 212 -1.08 -1.60 -8.71
CA ALA A 212 -2.17 -0.67 -8.91
C ALA A 212 -1.76 0.64 -9.61
N GLN A 213 -0.45 0.93 -9.73
CA GLN A 213 0.09 2.16 -10.34
C GLN A 213 -0.44 3.43 -9.64
N ILE A 214 -0.37 3.43 -8.31
CA ILE A 214 -0.92 4.49 -7.45
C ILE A 214 0.17 5.26 -6.68
N GLY A 215 1.45 5.09 -7.01
CA GLY A 215 2.60 5.67 -6.28
C GLY A 215 2.49 7.18 -6.13
N GLN A 216 2.49 7.92 -7.25
CA GLN A 216 1.37 8.81 -7.55
C GLN A 216 0.74 9.63 -6.43
N PHE A 217 -0.29 8.99 -5.88
CA PHE A 217 -1.28 9.55 -4.99
C PHE A 217 -0.91 9.40 -3.52
N LEU A 218 0.23 8.76 -3.23
CA LEU A 218 0.69 8.40 -1.89
C LEU A 218 1.90 9.24 -1.43
N VAL A 219 2.29 10.28 -2.18
CA VAL A 219 3.37 11.21 -1.78
C VAL A 219 3.17 11.77 -0.36
N PRO A 220 1.98 12.26 0.05
CA PRO A 220 1.80 12.78 1.39
C PRO A 220 2.06 11.73 2.48
N MET A 221 1.64 10.48 2.24
CA MET A 221 1.88 9.36 3.14
C MET A 221 3.39 9.04 3.24
N THR A 222 4.08 9.00 2.11
CA THR A 222 5.53 8.79 2.07
C THR A 222 6.28 9.85 2.86
N LEU A 223 5.95 11.13 2.66
CA LEU A 223 6.58 12.24 3.38
C LEU A 223 6.29 12.19 4.88
N GLY A 224 5.04 11.90 5.26
CA GLY A 224 4.68 11.78 6.67
C GLY A 224 5.31 10.58 7.37
N LEU A 225 5.55 9.48 6.66
CA LEU A 225 6.32 8.36 7.18
C LEU A 225 7.80 8.74 7.33
N LEU A 226 8.43 9.34 6.31
CA LEU A 226 9.82 9.80 6.37
C LEU A 226 10.07 10.75 7.55
N ALA A 227 9.13 11.67 7.82
CA ALA A 227 9.25 12.61 8.93
C ALA A 227 9.23 11.96 10.33
N ARG A 228 8.77 10.71 10.44
CA ARG A 228 8.65 9.96 11.70
C ARG A 228 9.58 8.74 11.76
N TYR A 229 10.17 8.36 10.64
CA TYR A 229 10.95 7.13 10.53
C TYR A 229 12.31 7.32 11.23
N ASP A 230 12.59 6.45 12.20
CA ASP A 230 13.82 6.45 12.98
C ASP A 230 14.33 5.00 13.14
N GLU A 231 15.52 4.84 13.74
CA GLU A 231 16.17 3.53 13.93
C GLU A 231 15.30 2.51 14.70
N SER A 232 14.36 2.96 15.54
CA SER A 232 13.52 2.04 16.31
C SER A 232 12.50 1.29 15.45
N TYR A 233 12.20 1.76 14.23
CA TYR A 233 11.41 0.98 13.27
C TYR A 233 12.19 -0.22 12.73
N GLU A 234 13.50 -0.09 12.54
CA GLU A 234 14.36 -1.19 12.06
C GLU A 234 14.54 -2.30 13.10
N LYS A 235 14.27 -2.01 14.38
CA LYS A 235 14.27 -3.00 15.47
C LYS A 235 13.06 -3.92 15.42
N ILE A 236 12.04 -3.60 14.61
CA ILE A 236 10.84 -4.40 14.46
C ILE A 236 10.91 -5.15 13.13
N ASN A 237 10.78 -6.48 13.21
CA ASN A 237 10.73 -7.32 12.02
C ASN A 237 9.67 -6.81 11.01
N ASP A 238 10.06 -6.79 9.75
CA ASP A 238 9.29 -6.35 8.58
C ASP A 238 9.02 -4.84 8.43
N TRP A 239 9.26 -3.96 9.41
CA TRP A 239 8.88 -2.53 9.26
C TRP A 239 9.62 -1.81 8.12
N GLY A 240 10.96 -1.91 8.05
CA GLY A 240 11.72 -1.32 6.92
C GLY A 240 11.31 -1.89 5.56
N ARG A 241 11.02 -3.20 5.51
CA ARG A 241 10.47 -3.85 4.30
C ARG A 241 9.07 -3.35 3.94
N SER A 242 8.27 -3.01 4.94
CA SER A 242 6.91 -2.47 4.79
C SER A 242 6.91 -1.05 4.25
N ALA A 243 7.89 -0.25 4.67
CA ALA A 243 8.09 1.12 4.23
C ALA A 243 8.73 1.20 2.83
N THR A 244 9.48 0.18 2.41
CA THR A 244 10.22 0.17 1.13
C THR A 244 9.38 0.57 -0.09
N PRO A 245 8.15 0.06 -0.32
CA PRO A 245 7.35 0.50 -1.46
C PRO A 245 6.99 1.99 -1.40
N LEU A 246 6.80 2.56 -0.21
CA LEU A 246 6.53 4.00 -0.06
C LEU A 246 7.76 4.84 -0.38
N PHE A 247 8.96 4.42 0.03
CA PHE A 247 10.17 5.16 -0.24
C PHE A 247 10.65 4.98 -1.69
N TRP A 248 10.65 3.75 -2.19
CA TRP A 248 11.19 3.46 -3.52
C TRP A 248 10.17 3.70 -4.62
N GLN A 249 9.00 3.05 -4.56
CA GLN A 249 8.05 3.05 -5.67
C GLN A 249 7.44 4.44 -5.88
N VAL A 250 7.02 5.12 -4.80
CA VAL A 250 6.41 6.46 -4.90
C VAL A 250 7.40 7.46 -5.48
N LEU A 251 8.64 7.54 -4.96
CA LEU A 251 9.65 8.46 -5.48
C LEU A 251 10.02 8.17 -6.95
N ASN A 252 10.12 6.89 -7.32
CA ASN A 252 10.37 6.47 -8.70
C ASN A 252 9.20 6.80 -9.65
N ASP A 253 7.96 6.73 -9.17
CA ASP A 253 6.80 7.10 -9.99
C ASP A 253 6.74 8.62 -10.18
N CYS A 254 7.02 9.41 -9.13
CA CYS A 254 7.08 10.87 -9.21
C CYS A 254 8.17 11.36 -10.17
N SER A 255 9.37 10.76 -10.15
CA SER A 255 10.46 11.18 -11.05
C SER A 255 10.12 10.97 -12.53
N LYS A 256 9.29 9.98 -12.86
CA LYS A 256 8.85 9.70 -14.23
C LYS A 256 7.72 10.63 -14.69
N THR A 257 6.83 11.01 -13.79
CA THR A 257 5.74 11.94 -14.13
C THR A 257 6.27 13.32 -14.49
N LEU A 258 7.32 13.80 -13.80
CA LEU A 258 7.95 15.10 -14.09
C LEU A 258 8.60 15.14 -15.49
N SER A 259 9.23 14.05 -15.92
CA SER A 259 9.87 13.94 -17.24
C SER A 259 8.89 13.98 -18.41
N SER A 260 7.60 13.72 -18.15
CA SER A 260 6.54 13.73 -19.17
C SER A 260 5.94 15.13 -19.38
N ILE A 261 6.25 16.09 -18.51
CA ILE A 261 5.75 17.48 -18.58
C ILE A 261 6.72 18.38 -19.35
N THR A 262 8.01 18.03 -19.40
CA THR A 262 9.06 18.80 -20.09
C THR A 262 9.21 18.50 -21.58
N THR A 263 8.32 17.68 -22.16
CA THR A 263 8.32 17.32 -23.59
C THR A 263 7.14 17.90 -24.38
N LEU A 264 6.44 18.88 -23.80
CA LEU A 264 5.45 19.73 -24.48
C LEU A 264 5.98 21.17 -24.56
#